data_AF-A0A2R6NSB7-F1
#
_entry.id   AF-A0A2R6NSB7-F1
#
_cell.length_a   1.000
_cell.length_b   1.000
_cell.length_c   1.000
_cell.angle_alpha   90.00
_cell.angle_beta   90.00
_cell.angle_gamma   90.00
#
_symmetry.space_group_name_H-M   'P 1'
#
loop_
_entity.id
_entity.type
_entity.pdbx_description
1 polymer ?
#
loop_
_entity_poly.entity_id
_entity_poly.type
_entity_poly.pdbx_seq_one_letter_code
_entity_poly.pdbx_strand_id
1 'polypeptide(L)'
;MNVLVYSGPEVLQSSLSRSIAVLRSTLYPHYSVQVITLQSLTSSPWIKSCALLVIPACRDYLSLSSSVTSTIRSYVENGGAFLGLRAGARVGTSLFSVIDPSDYSLRFQDQKSGNTVYCKFFPGGEDSCRSVNIEAVQEGATASLLESGVVEFDGIETAQNAQVLARIIEDRKIAAASLQISSGRVAFWGVHLETAVTTENTSLSAEDCKIAEEKRQEFVRDTLRKLGLTLPSLNESGPSYALPQLLTSAPSRPEIVVQILNALNVRPPASFKDANDTFNFHVASEAEELMQQRRIQQTDNLRHIVAFTDGSMPSRGLTPLFDIGQYYSDLADATSRTGCPTTSSSWGAGEALMYGEVVTSTQTLLDKYVNPLSLVSFSQFHLRNPRFLSSLPSPLLSLATHQIAGRGRGGNSWVSPIGCLQFSLRLRVALSTIPPARLVFVQYLFALAVVEACRDDGVLGSLGDRIRLKWPNDIYIVGDDENERATKVAGILVYTTFDGNDVDIVIGEIIHTFSLSNVAEKRLFRVWCQRIEPASNRLLGEPDPLRS
;
A
#
# COMPACT_ATOMS: atom_id res chain seq x y z
N MET A 1 -5.72 10.73 -2.47
CA MET A 1 -6.12 11.12 -1.09
C MET A 1 -5.98 9.93 -0.17
N ASN A 2 -5.89 10.15 1.15
CA ASN A 2 -5.66 9.12 2.15
C ASN A 2 -6.94 8.81 2.92
N VAL A 3 -7.21 7.52 3.13
CA VAL A 3 -8.11 7.02 4.17
C VAL A 3 -7.25 6.63 5.36
N LEU A 4 -7.51 7.25 6.50
CA LEU A 4 -6.73 7.09 7.71
C LEU A 4 -7.50 6.22 8.69
N VAL A 5 -6.90 5.11 9.12
CA VAL A 5 -7.47 4.18 10.10
C VAL A 5 -6.72 4.34 11.42
N TYR A 6 -7.43 4.73 12.47
CA TYR A 6 -6.83 5.02 13.77
C TYR A 6 -6.34 3.74 14.47
N SER A 7 -5.12 3.78 15.01
CA SER A 7 -4.49 2.68 15.75
C SER A 7 -4.09 3.09 17.17
N GLY A 8 -5.06 3.55 17.96
CA GLY A 8 -4.87 3.79 19.38
C GLY A 8 -4.72 2.49 20.20
N PRO A 9 -4.13 2.54 21.41
CA PRO A 9 -4.06 1.40 22.32
C PRO A 9 -5.42 0.80 22.74
N GLU A 10 -6.49 1.58 22.65
CA GLU A 10 -7.88 1.21 22.92
C GLU A 10 -8.55 0.45 21.76
N VAL A 11 -7.96 0.50 20.57
CA VAL A 11 -8.51 -0.12 19.36
C VAL A 11 -8.29 -1.62 19.38
N LEU A 12 -9.31 -2.39 19.00
CA LEU A 12 -9.21 -3.83 18.84
C LEU A 12 -8.36 -4.15 17.59
N GLN A 13 -7.23 -4.83 17.79
CA GLN A 13 -6.24 -5.05 16.73
C GLN A 13 -6.76 -5.88 15.54
N SER A 14 -7.66 -6.83 15.79
CA SER A 14 -8.34 -7.60 14.75
C SER A 14 -9.25 -6.70 13.90
N SER A 15 -10.06 -5.84 14.53
CA SER A 15 -10.90 -4.85 13.84
C SER A 15 -10.07 -3.87 13.02
N LEU A 16 -8.94 -3.38 13.56
CA LEU A 16 -8.00 -2.54 12.80
C LEU A 16 -7.49 -3.24 11.54
N SER A 17 -7.01 -4.48 11.68
CA SER A 17 -6.43 -5.25 10.56
C SER A 17 -7.47 -5.55 9.48
N ARG A 18 -8.68 -5.96 9.89
CA ARG A 18 -9.81 -6.23 8.99
C ARG A 18 -10.30 -4.96 8.29
N SER A 19 -10.42 -3.84 9.02
CA SER A 19 -10.79 -2.53 8.47
C SER A 19 -9.82 -2.11 7.37
N ILE A 20 -8.50 -2.22 7.62
CA ILE A 20 -7.48 -1.91 6.62
C ILE A 20 -7.63 -2.81 5.39
N ALA A 21 -7.82 -4.12 5.58
CA ALA A 21 -7.97 -5.07 4.48
C ALA A 21 -9.20 -4.74 3.60
N VAL A 22 -10.37 -4.56 4.22
CA VAL A 22 -11.62 -4.23 3.52
C VAL A 22 -11.53 -2.89 2.81
N LEU A 23 -10.98 -1.85 3.46
CA LEU A 23 -10.84 -0.54 2.84
C LEU A 23 -9.85 -0.58 1.68
N ARG A 24 -8.74 -1.33 1.79
CA ARG A 24 -7.75 -1.46 0.71
C ARG A 24 -8.35 -2.15 -0.50
N SER A 25 -9.05 -3.27 -0.31
CA SER A 25 -9.68 -3.98 -1.42
C SER A 25 -10.79 -3.17 -2.07
N THR A 26 -11.50 -2.34 -1.30
CA THR A 26 -12.68 -1.61 -1.78
C THR A 26 -12.35 -0.27 -2.45
N LEU A 27 -11.32 0.44 -1.98
CA LEU A 27 -11.01 1.82 -2.38
C LEU A 27 -9.81 1.95 -3.32
N TYR A 28 -9.06 0.88 -3.54
CA TYR A 28 -7.98 0.86 -4.52
C TYR A 28 -8.53 0.98 -5.96
N PRO A 29 -7.89 1.72 -6.89
CA PRO A 29 -6.63 2.47 -6.74
C PRO A 29 -6.80 3.94 -6.31
N HIS A 30 -8.04 4.39 -6.08
CA HIS A 30 -8.33 5.82 -5.88
C HIS A 30 -7.80 6.39 -4.54
N TYR A 31 -7.69 5.57 -3.51
CA TYR A 31 -7.25 6.01 -2.18
C TYR A 31 -6.14 5.15 -1.57
N SER A 32 -5.24 5.79 -0.80
CA SER A 32 -4.30 5.10 0.09
C SER A 32 -4.98 4.80 1.41
N VAL A 33 -4.91 3.56 1.90
CA VAL A 33 -5.33 3.25 3.27
C VAL A 33 -4.10 3.16 4.17
N GLN A 34 -4.02 4.10 5.11
CA GLN A 34 -2.89 4.28 6.02
C GLN A 34 -3.35 4.21 7.47
N VAL A 35 -2.45 3.78 8.33
CA VAL A 35 -2.67 3.80 9.78
C VAL A 35 -2.27 5.16 10.34
N ILE A 36 -3.05 5.69 11.28
CA ILE A 36 -2.70 6.91 12.01
C ILE A 36 -2.71 6.67 13.53
N THR A 37 -1.61 7.06 14.18
CA THR A 37 -1.46 6.96 15.64
C THR A 37 -1.98 8.21 16.33
N LEU A 38 -2.22 8.13 17.65
CA LEU A 38 -2.63 9.27 18.48
C LEU A 38 -1.62 10.45 18.39
N GLN A 39 -0.32 10.14 18.37
CA GLN A 39 0.73 11.15 18.22
C GLN A 39 0.60 11.87 16.87
N SER A 40 0.42 11.12 15.79
CA SER A 40 0.27 11.69 14.44
C SER A 40 -0.99 12.53 14.28
N LEU A 41 -2.10 12.17 14.97
CA LEU A 41 -3.31 13.00 15.01
C LEU A 41 -3.06 14.36 15.67
N THR A 42 -2.08 14.44 16.58
CA THR A 42 -1.73 15.65 17.34
C THR A 42 -0.74 16.54 16.60
N SER A 43 0.29 15.96 15.96
CA SER A 43 1.45 16.71 15.47
C SER A 43 1.53 16.89 13.95
N SER A 44 0.80 16.08 13.16
CA SER A 44 1.00 16.02 11.69
C SER A 44 -0.14 16.71 10.92
N PRO A 45 0.13 17.40 9.80
CA PRO A 45 -0.91 18.01 8.97
C PRO A 45 -1.64 16.96 8.11
N TRP A 46 -2.41 16.07 8.75
CA TRP A 46 -3.11 14.96 8.10
C TRP A 46 -4.40 15.40 7.40
N ILE A 47 -5.07 16.43 7.92
CA ILE A 47 -6.38 16.94 7.47
C ILE A 47 -6.44 17.16 5.97
N LYS A 48 -5.45 17.87 5.40
CA LYS A 48 -5.47 18.27 3.98
C LYS A 48 -5.42 17.11 3.00
N SER A 49 -4.86 15.97 3.42
CA SER A 49 -4.75 14.76 2.60
C SER A 49 -5.79 13.70 2.94
N CYS A 50 -6.59 13.91 3.99
CA CYS A 50 -7.54 12.93 4.50
C CYS A 50 -8.86 13.03 3.74
N ALA A 51 -9.27 11.94 3.09
CA ALA A 51 -10.61 11.79 2.51
C ALA A 51 -11.59 11.16 3.51
N LEU A 52 -11.10 10.29 4.41
CA LEU A 52 -11.91 9.59 5.39
C LEU A 52 -11.06 9.24 6.62
N LEU A 53 -11.55 9.60 7.80
CA LEU A 53 -11.00 9.10 9.07
C LEU A 53 -11.88 7.96 9.58
N VAL A 54 -11.28 6.82 9.86
CA VAL A 54 -11.95 5.62 10.38
C VAL A 54 -11.43 5.32 11.78
N ILE A 55 -12.35 5.17 12.73
CA ILE A 55 -12.04 4.61 14.06
C ILE A 55 -12.64 3.20 14.12
N PRO A 56 -11.80 2.15 14.19
CA PRO A 56 -12.27 0.77 14.30
C PRO A 56 -12.93 0.48 15.65
N ALA A 57 -13.43 -0.76 15.80
CA ALA A 57 -13.97 -1.21 17.08
C ALA A 57 -12.92 -1.09 18.19
N CYS A 58 -13.36 -0.65 19.38
CA CYS A 58 -12.48 -0.46 20.52
C CYS A 58 -12.71 -1.57 21.57
N ARG A 59 -11.63 -2.10 22.13
CA ARG A 59 -11.69 -3.04 23.26
C ARG A 59 -11.99 -2.32 24.58
N ASP A 60 -11.54 -1.06 24.68
CA ASP A 60 -11.68 -0.17 25.83
C ASP A 60 -12.37 1.13 25.41
N TYR A 61 -12.75 1.97 26.37
CA TYR A 61 -13.33 3.28 26.08
C TYR A 61 -12.36 4.15 25.28
N LEU A 62 -12.88 4.77 24.20
CA LEU A 62 -12.10 5.69 23.37
C LEU A 62 -11.69 6.93 24.18
N SER A 63 -10.39 7.06 24.48
CA SER A 63 -9.84 8.16 25.27
C SER A 63 -8.92 9.03 24.42
N LEU A 64 -9.48 10.14 23.91
CA LEU A 64 -8.75 11.11 23.08
C LEU A 64 -8.55 12.41 23.85
N SER A 65 -7.38 13.03 23.70
CA SER A 65 -7.11 14.34 24.31
C SER A 65 -8.04 15.42 23.72
N SER A 66 -8.31 16.48 24.50
CA SER A 66 -9.14 17.61 24.06
C SER A 66 -8.62 18.27 22.78
N SER A 67 -7.30 18.33 22.60
CA SER A 67 -6.68 18.81 21.37
C SER A 67 -7.03 17.93 20.17
N VAL A 68 -6.95 16.60 20.32
CA VAL A 68 -7.23 15.66 19.22
C VAL A 68 -8.71 15.67 18.86
N THR A 69 -9.60 15.65 19.85
CA THR A 69 -11.05 15.70 19.61
C THR A 69 -11.46 17.00 18.95
N SER A 70 -10.85 18.13 19.32
CA SER A 70 -11.06 19.42 18.65
C SER A 70 -10.59 19.40 17.19
N THR A 71 -9.45 18.76 16.90
CA THR A 71 -8.93 18.62 15.54
C THR A 71 -9.84 17.75 14.67
N ILE A 72 -10.30 16.60 15.19
CA ILE A 72 -11.23 15.70 14.47
C ILE A 72 -12.56 16.40 14.23
N ARG A 73 -13.08 17.13 15.24
CA ARG A 73 -14.29 17.94 15.10
C ARG A 73 -14.15 18.95 13.96
N SER A 74 -13.10 19.75 14.00
CA SER A 74 -12.81 20.76 12.97
C SER A 74 -12.70 20.12 11.57
N TYR A 75 -12.06 18.96 11.46
CA TYR A 75 -11.98 18.24 10.18
C TYR A 75 -13.36 17.87 9.62
N VAL A 76 -14.24 17.27 10.45
CA VAL A 76 -15.58 16.86 10.02
C VAL A 76 -16.45 18.08 9.72
N GLU A 77 -16.52 19.06 10.62
CA GLU A 77 -17.37 20.24 10.45
C GLU A 77 -17.02 21.05 9.20
N ASN A 78 -15.75 21.03 8.79
CA ASN A 78 -15.25 21.69 7.57
C ASN A 78 -15.29 20.81 6.30
N GLY A 79 -16.11 19.75 6.26
CA GLY A 79 -16.32 18.96 5.04
C GLY A 79 -15.69 17.56 5.02
N GLY A 80 -14.97 17.18 6.08
CA GLY A 80 -14.37 15.86 6.22
C GLY A 80 -15.40 14.73 6.34
N ALA A 81 -14.95 13.50 6.05
CA ALA A 81 -15.74 12.29 6.28
C ALA A 81 -15.19 11.47 7.46
N PHE A 82 -16.09 10.91 8.26
CA PHE A 82 -15.77 10.08 9.44
C PHE A 82 -16.59 8.79 9.46
N LEU A 83 -15.94 7.66 9.76
CA LEU A 83 -16.59 6.36 9.95
C LEU A 83 -16.22 5.78 11.32
N GLY A 84 -17.22 5.54 12.16
CA GLY A 84 -17.07 4.79 13.41
C GLY A 84 -17.59 3.36 13.25
N LEU A 85 -16.73 2.37 13.51
CA LEU A 85 -17.11 0.96 13.55
C LEU A 85 -17.33 0.53 15.00
N ARG A 86 -18.36 -0.29 15.24
CA ARG A 86 -18.83 -0.65 16.58
C ARG A 86 -19.09 0.59 17.46
N ALA A 87 -19.67 1.60 16.83
CA ALA A 87 -19.92 2.91 17.42
C ALA A 87 -21.38 3.31 17.27
N GLY A 88 -21.91 3.92 18.32
CA GLY A 88 -23.26 4.48 18.36
C GLY A 88 -23.23 6.00 18.29
N ALA A 89 -24.40 6.56 18.03
CA ALA A 89 -24.58 8.01 17.93
C ALA A 89 -25.86 8.46 18.63
N ARG A 90 -25.76 9.58 19.35
CA ARG A 90 -26.88 10.28 19.95
C ARG A 90 -26.98 11.68 19.38
N VAL A 91 -28.16 12.08 18.90
CA VAL A 91 -28.41 13.44 18.43
C VAL A 91 -29.17 14.21 19.51
N GLY A 92 -28.64 15.36 19.92
CA GLY A 92 -29.26 16.24 20.91
C GLY A 92 -29.22 17.71 20.51
N THR A 93 -30.17 18.49 21.01
CA THR A 93 -30.16 19.96 20.91
C THR A 93 -29.45 20.55 22.13
N SER A 94 -28.71 21.65 21.93
CA SER A 94 -27.87 22.28 22.97
C SER A 94 -28.63 22.81 24.19
N LEU A 95 -29.97 22.91 24.11
CA LEU A 95 -30.79 23.59 25.12
C LEU A 95 -31.44 22.65 26.15
N PHE A 96 -31.53 21.33 25.92
CA PHE A 96 -32.36 20.44 26.76
C PHE A 96 -31.77 19.05 27.04
N SER A 97 -30.52 18.80 26.65
CA SER A 97 -29.94 17.47 26.83
C SER A 97 -29.16 17.38 28.14
N VAL A 98 -29.72 16.68 29.14
CA VAL A 98 -29.00 16.21 30.33
C VAL A 98 -28.07 15.08 29.87
N ILE A 99 -26.98 15.45 29.20
CA ILE A 99 -25.94 14.53 28.73
C ILE A 99 -24.75 14.72 29.65
N ASP A 100 -24.33 13.66 30.34
CA ASP A 100 -23.06 13.66 31.04
C ASP A 100 -21.92 13.81 30.01
N PRO A 101 -21.16 14.91 30.02
CA PRO A 101 -20.08 15.11 29.05
C PRO A 101 -18.96 14.07 29.18
N SER A 102 -18.89 13.35 30.31
CA SER A 102 -17.88 12.31 30.54
C SER A 102 -18.16 11.01 29.79
N ASP A 103 -19.41 10.78 29.34
CA ASP A 103 -19.83 9.56 28.64
C ASP A 103 -19.48 9.52 27.14
N TYR A 104 -19.13 10.68 26.56
CA TYR A 104 -18.94 10.83 25.12
C TYR A 104 -17.60 11.49 24.80
N SER A 105 -16.67 10.72 24.24
CA SER A 105 -15.32 11.20 23.93
C SER A 105 -15.23 12.03 22.66
N LEU A 106 -16.22 11.95 21.76
CA LEU A 106 -16.23 12.69 20.50
C LEU A 106 -17.61 13.29 20.22
N ARG A 107 -17.64 14.56 19.80
CA ARG A 107 -18.88 15.25 19.41
C ARG A 107 -18.67 16.16 18.22
N PHE A 108 -19.71 16.28 17.40
CA PHE A 108 -19.77 17.11 16.22
C PHE A 108 -20.93 18.08 16.31
N GLN A 109 -20.72 19.34 15.98
CA GLN A 109 -21.76 20.36 15.96
C GLN A 109 -22.14 20.65 14.53
N ASP A 110 -23.42 20.49 14.21
CA ASP A 110 -23.94 20.94 12.94
C ASP A 110 -24.39 22.40 13.06
N GLN A 111 -23.62 23.31 12.46
CA GLN A 111 -23.93 24.74 12.43
C GLN A 111 -25.23 25.07 11.68
N LYS A 112 -25.69 24.18 10.79
CA LYS A 112 -26.92 24.40 10.00
C LYS A 112 -28.17 24.06 10.79
N SER A 113 -28.22 22.90 11.44
CA SER A 113 -29.38 22.46 12.24
C SER A 113 -29.33 22.89 13.70
N GLY A 114 -28.16 23.26 14.23
CA GLY A 114 -27.94 23.50 15.66
C GLY A 114 -27.85 22.21 16.49
N ASN A 115 -27.92 21.04 15.86
CA ASN A 115 -27.82 19.75 16.54
C ASN A 115 -26.37 19.41 16.89
N THR A 116 -26.19 18.75 18.04
CA THR A 116 -24.92 18.12 18.40
C THR A 116 -25.06 16.61 18.31
N VAL A 117 -24.12 15.99 17.61
CA VAL A 117 -24.02 14.53 17.48
C VAL A 117 -22.93 14.05 18.43
N TYR A 118 -23.33 13.26 19.40
CA TYR A 118 -22.46 12.64 20.41
C TYR A 118 -22.15 11.22 19.98
N CYS A 119 -20.87 10.87 19.91
CA CYS A 119 -20.41 9.56 19.48
C CYS A 119 -19.92 8.75 20.69
N LYS A 120 -20.30 7.48 20.74
CA LYS A 120 -19.88 6.53 21.79
C LYS A 120 -19.34 5.25 21.16
N PHE A 121 -18.12 4.87 21.55
CA PHE A 121 -17.52 3.59 21.22
C PHE A 121 -17.76 2.64 22.38
N PHE A 122 -18.34 1.48 22.09
CA PHE A 122 -18.73 0.52 23.12
C PHE A 122 -17.59 -0.49 23.29
N PRO A 123 -16.96 -0.57 24.48
CA PRO A 123 -15.89 -1.53 24.73
C PRO A 123 -16.42 -2.96 24.62
N GLY A 124 -15.65 -3.85 24.00
CA GLY A 124 -16.02 -5.25 23.85
C GLY A 124 -14.95 -6.08 23.14
N GLY A 125 -14.90 -7.37 23.47
CA GLY A 125 -14.05 -8.37 22.80
C GLY A 125 -14.82 -9.21 21.79
N GLU A 126 -14.10 -10.02 21.01
CA GLU A 126 -14.70 -10.92 19.99
C GLU A 126 -15.34 -12.18 20.59
N ASP A 127 -15.08 -12.48 21.87
CA ASP A 127 -15.49 -13.71 22.54
C ASP A 127 -17.03 -13.86 22.71
N SER A 128 -17.81 -12.86 22.27
CA SER A 128 -19.27 -12.83 22.36
C SER A 128 -19.97 -12.37 21.08
N CYS A 129 -19.32 -12.53 19.92
CA CYS A 129 -19.94 -12.23 18.64
C CYS A 129 -21.11 -13.20 18.33
N ARG A 130 -22.26 -12.65 17.96
CA ARG A 130 -23.41 -13.39 17.44
C ARG A 130 -23.75 -12.94 16.02
N SER A 131 -24.27 -13.84 15.21
CA SER A 131 -24.82 -13.49 13.90
C SER A 131 -26.19 -12.81 14.08
N VAL A 132 -26.40 -11.68 13.42
CA VAL A 132 -27.65 -10.92 13.38
C VAL A 132 -28.03 -10.62 11.94
N ASN A 133 -29.32 -10.64 11.62
CA ASN A 133 -29.79 -10.29 10.29
C ASN A 133 -30.12 -8.81 10.25
N ILE A 134 -29.54 -8.10 9.29
CA ILE A 134 -29.83 -6.70 9.05
C ILE A 134 -30.62 -6.51 7.77
N GLU A 135 -31.44 -5.47 7.73
CA GLU A 135 -32.22 -5.03 6.58
C GLU A 135 -31.86 -3.57 6.24
N ALA A 136 -31.49 -3.33 4.99
CA ALA A 136 -31.25 -2.00 4.45
C ALA A 136 -32.56 -1.21 4.36
N VAL A 137 -32.59 0.02 4.88
CA VAL A 137 -33.83 0.81 4.92
C VAL A 137 -34.31 1.26 3.54
N GLN A 138 -33.39 1.51 2.59
CA GLN A 138 -33.75 2.06 1.28
C GLN A 138 -34.00 1.02 0.19
N GLU A 139 -33.40 -0.17 0.31
CA GLU A 139 -33.38 -1.17 -0.77
C GLU A 139 -33.95 -2.53 -0.35
N GLY A 140 -34.33 -2.70 0.93
CA GLY A 140 -34.83 -3.96 1.48
C GLY A 140 -33.81 -5.10 1.45
N ALA A 141 -32.57 -4.82 1.04
CA ALA A 141 -31.49 -5.81 1.01
C ALA A 141 -31.20 -6.31 2.42
N THR A 142 -31.16 -7.63 2.58
CA THR A 142 -30.83 -8.26 3.86
C THR A 142 -29.42 -8.85 3.83
N ALA A 143 -28.75 -8.82 4.98
CA ALA A 143 -27.47 -9.51 5.17
C ALA A 143 -27.33 -10.02 6.59
N SER A 144 -26.63 -11.13 6.75
CA SER A 144 -26.20 -11.61 8.07
C SER A 144 -24.84 -11.01 8.41
N LEU A 145 -24.75 -10.29 9.54
CA LEU A 145 -23.52 -9.68 10.04
C LEU A 145 -23.26 -10.10 11.49
N LEU A 146 -22.08 -9.78 12.00
CA LEU A 146 -21.72 -10.07 13.38
C LEU A 146 -21.95 -8.87 14.31
N GLU A 147 -22.52 -9.13 15.47
CA GLU A 147 -22.72 -8.15 16.54
C GLU A 147 -22.02 -8.63 17.82
N SER A 148 -21.28 -7.76 18.50
CA SER A 148 -20.68 -8.00 19.82
C SER A 148 -21.24 -7.03 20.85
N GLY A 149 -22.33 -7.38 21.51
CA GLY A 149 -23.00 -6.49 22.46
C GLY A 149 -23.77 -5.34 21.80
N VAL A 150 -24.64 -4.71 22.57
CA VAL A 150 -25.62 -3.74 22.05
C VAL A 150 -25.00 -2.36 21.89
N VAL A 151 -25.09 -1.80 20.69
CA VAL A 151 -24.75 -0.40 20.40
C VAL A 151 -26.03 0.41 20.30
N GLU A 152 -26.05 1.55 20.98
CA GLU A 152 -27.23 2.40 21.06
C GLU A 152 -27.18 3.56 20.05
N PHE A 153 -28.35 3.83 19.47
CA PHE A 153 -28.62 4.98 18.63
C PHE A 153 -29.82 5.74 19.19
N ASP A 154 -29.67 7.02 19.50
CA ASP A 154 -30.72 7.85 20.09
C ASP A 154 -30.90 9.16 19.32
N GLY A 155 -32.15 9.60 19.12
CA GLY A 155 -32.48 10.82 18.39
C GLY A 155 -32.18 10.80 16.88
N ILE A 156 -31.82 9.65 16.29
CA ILE A 156 -31.48 9.55 14.86
C ILE A 156 -32.72 9.74 13.98
N GLU A 157 -33.85 9.12 14.34
CA GLU A 157 -35.06 9.14 13.51
C GLU A 157 -35.74 10.52 13.47
N THR A 158 -35.53 11.34 14.49
CA THR A 158 -36.11 12.67 14.61
C THR A 158 -35.21 13.76 14.02
N ALA A 159 -33.94 13.45 13.73
CA ALA A 159 -32.97 14.40 13.21
C ALA A 159 -33.09 14.54 11.68
N GLN A 160 -33.37 15.75 11.21
CA GLN A 160 -33.54 16.06 9.77
C GLN A 160 -32.28 15.80 8.93
N ASN A 161 -31.10 15.87 9.55
CA ASN A 161 -29.80 15.67 8.92
C ASN A 161 -29.26 14.23 9.12
N ALA A 162 -30.10 13.30 9.59
CA ALA A 162 -29.73 11.93 9.85
C ALA A 162 -30.54 10.96 8.98
N GLN A 163 -29.93 9.82 8.68
CA GLN A 163 -30.52 8.76 7.89
C GLN A 163 -30.16 7.41 8.52
N VAL A 164 -31.17 6.57 8.76
CA VAL A 164 -30.96 5.17 9.13
C VAL A 164 -30.57 4.38 7.89
N LEU A 165 -29.43 3.69 7.95
CA LEU A 165 -28.88 2.90 6.84
C LEU A 165 -29.41 1.47 6.88
N ALA A 166 -29.39 0.85 8.07
CA ALA A 166 -29.81 -0.53 8.26
C ALA A 166 -30.40 -0.73 9.66
N ARG A 167 -31.26 -1.75 9.79
CA ARG A 167 -31.85 -2.19 11.06
C ARG A 167 -31.62 -3.66 11.29
N ILE A 168 -31.46 -4.05 12.56
CA ILE A 168 -31.49 -5.46 12.97
C ILE A 168 -32.94 -5.94 12.85
N ILE A 169 -33.18 -7.05 12.17
CA ILE A 169 -34.51 -7.55 11.85
C ILE A 169 -35.22 -8.05 13.12
N GLU A 170 -34.48 -8.73 13.99
CA GLU A 170 -35.01 -9.44 15.16
C GLU A 170 -35.65 -8.50 16.19
N ASP A 171 -35.08 -7.30 16.40
CA ASP A 171 -35.56 -6.34 17.40
C ASP A 171 -35.84 -4.94 16.85
N ARG A 172 -35.76 -4.76 15.53
CA ARG A 172 -35.98 -3.49 14.79
C ARG A 172 -35.07 -2.33 15.23
N LYS A 173 -34.00 -2.61 15.97
CA LYS A 173 -33.02 -1.58 16.38
C LYS A 173 -32.20 -1.09 15.19
N ILE A 174 -31.71 0.14 15.31
CA ILE A 174 -30.82 0.73 14.31
C ILE A 174 -29.47 0.00 14.36
N ALA A 175 -29.06 -0.59 13.24
CA ALA A 175 -27.74 -1.21 13.09
C ALA A 175 -26.71 -0.21 12.57
N ALA A 176 -27.14 0.74 11.75
CA ALA A 176 -26.27 1.74 11.15
C ALA A 176 -27.02 3.04 10.82
N ALA A 177 -26.31 4.16 10.93
CA ALA A 177 -26.82 5.48 10.61
C ALA A 177 -25.75 6.37 9.96
N SER A 178 -26.17 7.27 9.08
CA SER A 178 -25.35 8.34 8.53
C SER A 178 -25.93 9.71 8.85
N LEU A 179 -25.08 10.69 9.10
CA LEU A 179 -25.49 12.06 9.38
C LEU A 179 -24.66 13.06 8.58
N GLN A 180 -25.31 14.12 8.12
CA GLN A 180 -24.65 15.28 7.52
C GLN A 180 -24.34 16.29 8.64
N ILE A 181 -23.08 16.63 8.82
CA ILE A 181 -22.63 17.63 9.81
C ILE A 181 -22.09 18.84 9.05
N SER A 182 -22.89 19.89 8.92
CA SER A 182 -22.54 21.09 8.16
C SER A 182 -22.19 20.76 6.71
N SER A 183 -20.90 20.77 6.32
CA SER A 183 -20.44 20.27 5.01
C SER A 183 -19.87 18.85 5.06
N GLY A 184 -19.58 18.32 6.24
CA GLY A 184 -19.02 16.98 6.44
C GLY A 184 -20.05 15.88 6.57
N ARG A 185 -19.56 14.64 6.58
CA ARG A 185 -20.38 13.43 6.57
C ARG A 185 -19.85 12.45 7.60
N VAL A 186 -20.75 11.88 8.39
CA VAL A 186 -20.40 10.86 9.38
C VAL A 186 -21.27 9.63 9.19
N ALA A 187 -20.70 8.45 9.39
CA ALA A 187 -21.43 7.20 9.42
C ALA A 187 -20.98 6.36 10.61
N PHE A 188 -21.93 5.64 11.19
CA PHE A 188 -21.73 4.80 12.36
C PHE A 188 -22.39 3.45 12.11
N TRP A 189 -21.64 2.39 12.40
CA TRP A 189 -22.11 1.01 12.33
C TRP A 189 -21.98 0.38 13.71
N GLY A 190 -23.11 -0.07 14.27
CA GLY A 190 -23.16 -0.77 15.56
C GLY A 190 -22.81 -2.25 15.47
N VAL A 191 -22.75 -2.81 14.28
CA VAL A 191 -22.33 -4.18 13.98
C VAL A 191 -20.95 -4.19 13.29
N HIS A 192 -20.30 -5.35 13.22
CA HIS A 192 -18.96 -5.52 12.63
C HIS A 192 -19.01 -5.53 11.10
N LEU A 193 -19.09 -4.35 10.50
CA LEU A 193 -19.05 -4.19 9.05
C LEU A 193 -17.72 -4.64 8.45
N GLU A 194 -16.62 -4.57 9.20
CA GLU A 194 -15.26 -4.91 8.76
C GLU A 194 -14.97 -6.42 8.77
N THR A 195 -15.79 -7.24 9.43
CA THR A 195 -15.54 -8.68 9.56
C THR A 195 -16.23 -9.46 8.46
N ALA A 196 -15.47 -10.26 7.72
CA ALA A 196 -16.00 -11.13 6.67
C ALA A 196 -16.92 -12.21 7.24
N VAL A 197 -17.95 -12.59 6.50
CA VAL A 197 -18.89 -13.64 6.90
C VAL A 197 -18.35 -15.00 6.45
N THR A 198 -18.10 -15.90 7.40
CA THR A 198 -17.56 -17.24 7.13
C THR A 198 -18.32 -18.31 7.92
N THR A 199 -18.12 -19.57 7.53
CA THR A 199 -18.65 -20.72 8.26
C THR A 199 -18.00 -20.90 9.64
N GLU A 200 -16.86 -20.25 9.89
CA GLU A 200 -16.17 -20.28 11.19
C GLU A 200 -16.80 -19.34 12.21
N ASN A 201 -17.38 -18.23 11.74
CA ASN A 201 -17.94 -17.19 12.60
C ASN A 201 -19.47 -17.10 12.55
N THR A 202 -20.12 -17.91 11.73
CA THR A 202 -21.58 -18.03 11.65
C THR A 202 -22.01 -19.50 11.63
N SER A 203 -23.27 -19.76 11.95
CA SER A 203 -23.88 -21.11 11.81
C SER A 203 -24.48 -21.33 10.41
N LEU A 204 -24.11 -20.50 9.42
CA LEU A 204 -24.64 -20.56 8.06
C LEU A 204 -23.96 -21.65 7.23
N SER A 205 -24.62 -22.08 6.16
CA SER A 205 -24.00 -22.95 5.16
C SER A 205 -22.92 -22.20 4.37
N ALA A 206 -22.03 -22.92 3.67
CA ALA A 206 -20.98 -22.29 2.86
C ALA A 206 -21.55 -21.40 1.73
N GLU A 207 -22.68 -21.80 1.14
CA GLU A 207 -23.35 -21.02 0.10
C GLU A 207 -24.00 -19.76 0.67
N ASP A 208 -24.68 -19.89 1.81
CA ASP A 208 -25.30 -18.74 2.50
C ASP A 208 -24.24 -17.74 2.99
N CYS A 209 -23.07 -18.21 3.44
CA CYS A 209 -21.94 -17.35 3.81
C CYS A 209 -21.47 -16.51 2.62
N LYS A 210 -21.39 -17.11 1.43
CA LYS A 210 -20.97 -16.40 0.22
C LYS A 210 -21.95 -15.29 -0.14
N ILE A 211 -23.26 -15.59 -0.11
CA ILE A 211 -24.32 -14.61 -0.37
C ILE A 211 -24.26 -13.47 0.68
N ALA A 212 -24.13 -13.82 1.96
CA ALA A 212 -24.03 -12.85 3.04
C ALA A 212 -22.79 -11.95 2.92
N GLU A 213 -21.65 -12.51 2.53
CA GLU A 213 -20.40 -11.78 2.31
C GLU A 213 -20.50 -10.83 1.11
N GLU A 214 -21.11 -11.25 -0.01
CA GLU A 214 -21.39 -10.38 -1.16
C GLU A 214 -22.26 -9.18 -0.75
N LYS A 215 -23.31 -9.42 0.05
CA LYS A 215 -24.17 -8.36 0.58
C LYS A 215 -23.47 -7.45 1.58
N ARG A 216 -22.61 -7.98 2.46
CA ARG A 216 -21.77 -7.16 3.34
C ARG A 216 -20.86 -6.24 2.52
N GLN A 217 -20.26 -6.74 1.44
CA GLN A 217 -19.42 -5.92 0.57
C GLN A 217 -20.22 -4.80 -0.12
N GLU A 218 -21.47 -5.04 -0.53
CA GLU A 218 -22.38 -3.99 -1.01
C GLU A 218 -22.58 -2.90 0.07
N PHE A 219 -22.90 -3.27 1.31
CA PHE A 219 -23.05 -2.33 2.42
C PHE A 219 -21.79 -1.49 2.70
N VAL A 220 -20.60 -2.09 2.62
CA VAL A 220 -19.32 -1.37 2.72
C VAL A 220 -19.23 -0.34 1.60
N ARG A 221 -19.46 -0.74 0.35
CA ARG A 221 -19.37 0.15 -0.82
C ARG A 221 -20.36 1.31 -0.71
N ASP A 222 -21.60 1.04 -0.33
CA ASP A 222 -22.63 2.08 -0.20
C ASP A 222 -22.36 3.05 0.93
N THR A 223 -21.86 2.55 2.07
CA THR A 223 -21.40 3.42 3.17
C THR A 223 -20.31 4.37 2.69
N LEU A 224 -19.31 3.86 1.95
CA LEU A 224 -18.21 4.67 1.43
C LEU A 224 -18.68 5.69 0.38
N ARG A 225 -19.64 5.34 -0.50
CA ARG A 225 -20.29 6.30 -1.43
C ARG A 225 -21.01 7.40 -0.67
N LYS A 226 -21.80 7.04 0.34
CA LYS A 226 -22.55 8.00 1.19
C LYS A 226 -21.61 8.95 1.93
N LEU A 227 -20.43 8.47 2.34
CA LEU A 227 -19.35 9.28 2.91
C LEU A 227 -18.60 10.14 1.87
N GLY A 228 -18.87 9.94 0.58
CA GLY A 228 -18.34 10.74 -0.52
C GLY A 228 -17.08 10.25 -1.17
N LEU A 229 -16.73 8.98 -0.99
CA LEU A 229 -15.58 8.40 -1.65
C LEU A 229 -15.96 7.92 -3.05
N THR A 230 -15.04 8.10 -3.99
CA THR A 230 -15.14 7.62 -5.37
C THR A 230 -14.63 6.19 -5.44
N LEU A 231 -15.51 5.20 -5.54
CA LEU A 231 -15.09 3.81 -5.67
C LEU A 231 -14.68 3.47 -7.11
N PRO A 232 -13.74 2.52 -7.30
CA PRO A 232 -13.45 1.96 -8.62
C PRO A 232 -14.71 1.32 -9.21
N SER A 233 -14.88 1.43 -10.52
CA SER A 233 -15.84 0.59 -11.24
C SER A 233 -15.41 -0.89 -11.17
N LEU A 234 -16.36 -1.82 -11.28
CA LEU A 234 -16.08 -3.27 -11.19
C LEU A 234 -15.04 -3.75 -12.22
N ASN A 235 -14.85 -2.99 -13.31
CA ASN A 235 -13.88 -3.30 -14.37
C ASN A 235 -12.51 -2.63 -14.16
N GLU A 236 -12.38 -1.65 -13.26
CA GLU A 236 -11.13 -0.94 -12.96
C GLU A 236 -10.34 -1.57 -11.81
N SER A 237 -10.96 -2.43 -11.00
CA SER A 237 -10.30 -3.12 -9.91
C SER A 237 -9.44 -4.28 -10.45
N GLY A 238 -8.15 -4.01 -10.70
CA GLY A 238 -7.14 -5.06 -10.86
C GLY A 238 -7.06 -5.95 -9.61
N PRO A 239 -6.37 -7.11 -9.69
CA PRO A 239 -6.34 -8.06 -8.58
C PRO A 239 -5.77 -7.42 -7.31
N SER A 240 -6.46 -7.65 -6.17
CA SER A 240 -6.07 -7.16 -4.84
C SER A 240 -5.02 -8.04 -4.15
N TYR A 241 -4.50 -9.04 -4.86
CA TYR A 241 -3.54 -10.03 -4.41
C TYR A 241 -2.37 -10.10 -5.41
N ALA A 242 -1.25 -10.68 -4.98
CA ALA A 242 -0.06 -10.79 -5.84
C ALA A 242 -0.26 -11.87 -6.92
N LEU A 243 0.15 -11.53 -8.14
CA LEU A 243 0.24 -12.44 -9.28
C LEU A 243 1.64 -13.07 -9.37
N PRO A 244 1.81 -14.17 -10.14
CA PRO A 244 3.12 -14.72 -10.43
C PRO A 244 4.12 -13.69 -10.95
N GLN A 245 5.36 -13.77 -10.48
CA GLN A 245 6.49 -12.96 -10.94
C GLN A 245 7.29 -13.73 -11.99
N LEU A 246 7.87 -13.02 -12.95
CA LEU A 246 8.67 -13.55 -14.02
C LEU A 246 10.14 -13.21 -13.75
N LEU A 247 10.98 -14.22 -13.56
CA LEU A 247 12.42 -14.08 -13.46
C LEU A 247 13.04 -14.28 -14.85
N THR A 248 13.62 -13.20 -15.37
CA THR A 248 14.22 -13.13 -16.71
C THR A 248 15.63 -12.53 -16.61
N SER A 249 16.41 -12.65 -17.67
CA SER A 249 17.67 -11.93 -17.82
C SER A 249 17.81 -11.34 -19.22
N ALA A 250 18.86 -10.53 -19.41
CA ALA A 250 19.24 -10.03 -20.73
C ALA A 250 19.32 -11.20 -21.73
N PRO A 251 18.73 -11.10 -22.94
CA PRO A 251 18.72 -12.21 -23.91
C PRO A 251 20.12 -12.68 -24.33
N SER A 252 21.11 -11.80 -24.25
CA SER A 252 22.53 -12.11 -24.48
C SER A 252 23.19 -12.91 -23.35
N ARG A 253 22.55 -13.00 -22.17
CA ARG A 253 23.08 -13.60 -20.95
C ARG A 253 22.05 -14.47 -20.21
N PRO A 254 21.50 -15.53 -20.85
CA PRO A 254 20.51 -16.41 -20.22
C PRO A 254 21.06 -17.16 -18.99
N GLU A 255 22.39 -17.34 -18.90
CA GLU A 255 23.06 -18.01 -17.79
C GLU A 255 22.83 -17.33 -16.44
N ILE A 256 22.48 -16.03 -16.43
CA ILE A 256 22.19 -15.26 -15.21
C ILE A 256 21.04 -15.91 -14.42
N VAL A 257 19.94 -16.29 -15.09
CA VAL A 257 18.80 -16.92 -14.40
C VAL A 257 19.21 -18.25 -13.79
N VAL A 258 20.03 -19.04 -14.50
CA VAL A 258 20.56 -20.32 -14.02
C VAL A 258 21.47 -20.11 -12.80
N GLN A 259 22.32 -19.08 -12.81
CA GLN A 259 23.18 -18.71 -11.68
C GLN A 259 22.36 -18.31 -10.44
N ILE A 260 21.27 -17.55 -10.64
CA ILE A 260 20.34 -17.18 -9.56
C ILE A 260 19.68 -18.42 -8.96
N LEU A 261 19.17 -19.34 -9.80
CA LEU A 261 18.54 -20.58 -9.34
C LEU A 261 19.53 -21.49 -8.59
N ASN A 262 20.77 -21.58 -9.08
CA ASN A 262 21.83 -22.34 -8.41
C ASN A 262 22.19 -21.76 -7.05
N ALA A 263 22.29 -20.43 -6.94
CA ALA A 263 22.58 -19.75 -5.66
C ALA A 263 21.46 -19.94 -4.63
N LEU A 264 20.21 -20.04 -5.10
CA LEU A 264 19.05 -20.41 -4.28
C LEU A 264 18.96 -21.91 -3.98
N ASN A 265 19.78 -22.74 -4.64
CA ASN A 265 19.69 -24.20 -4.63
C ASN A 265 18.30 -24.72 -5.05
N VAL A 266 17.73 -24.14 -6.10
CA VAL A 266 16.38 -24.42 -6.62
C VAL A 266 16.47 -24.98 -8.04
N ARG A 267 15.69 -26.02 -8.32
CA ARG A 267 15.51 -26.59 -9.67
C ARG A 267 14.01 -26.64 -10.00
N PRO A 268 13.46 -25.68 -10.77
CA PRO A 268 12.03 -25.64 -11.07
C PRO A 268 11.56 -26.93 -11.78
N PRO A 269 10.37 -27.47 -11.44
CA PRO A 269 9.45 -27.00 -10.41
C PRO A 269 9.96 -27.33 -8.99
N ALA A 270 9.97 -26.33 -8.10
CA ALA A 270 10.48 -26.49 -6.74
C ALA A 270 9.90 -25.42 -5.79
N SER A 271 10.00 -25.64 -4.48
CA SER A 271 9.55 -24.69 -3.46
C SER A 271 10.71 -24.28 -2.57
N PHE A 272 10.79 -22.99 -2.26
CA PHE A 272 11.75 -22.39 -1.34
C PHE A 272 10.99 -21.75 -0.18
N LYS A 273 11.14 -22.30 1.03
CA LYS A 273 10.48 -21.79 2.23
C LYS A 273 11.41 -20.87 3.02
N ASP A 274 10.98 -19.64 3.26
CA ASP A 274 11.65 -18.71 4.17
C ASP A 274 10.82 -18.47 5.45
N ALA A 275 11.16 -17.45 6.24
CA ALA A 275 10.50 -17.16 7.51
C ALA A 275 9.03 -16.71 7.32
N ASN A 276 8.72 -15.86 6.33
CA ASN A 276 7.37 -15.33 6.11
C ASN A 276 6.71 -15.75 4.80
N ASP A 277 7.48 -15.92 3.73
CA ASP A 277 6.95 -16.30 2.43
C ASP A 277 7.50 -17.69 1.99
N THR A 278 6.67 -18.42 1.26
CA THR A 278 7.06 -19.62 0.51
C THR A 278 7.01 -19.28 -0.97
N PHE A 279 8.14 -19.49 -1.66
CA PHE A 279 8.31 -19.20 -3.08
C PHE A 279 8.24 -20.50 -3.89
N ASN A 280 7.21 -20.63 -4.72
CA ASN A 280 7.08 -21.72 -5.67
C ASN A 280 7.67 -21.29 -7.01
N PHE A 281 8.69 -22.03 -7.45
CA PHE A 281 9.37 -21.81 -8.71
C PHE A 281 8.80 -22.72 -9.78
N HIS A 282 8.56 -22.13 -10.95
CA HIS A 282 7.96 -22.76 -12.11
C HIS A 282 8.87 -22.61 -13.34
N VAL A 283 8.73 -23.52 -14.29
CA VAL A 283 9.40 -23.42 -15.60
C VAL A 283 8.63 -22.49 -16.54
N ALA A 284 9.32 -21.89 -17.52
CA ALA A 284 8.72 -20.95 -18.47
C ALA A 284 7.48 -21.48 -19.21
N SER A 285 7.42 -22.80 -19.49
CA SER A 285 6.27 -23.41 -20.18
C SER A 285 4.97 -23.37 -19.37
N GLU A 286 5.04 -23.23 -18.05
CA GLU A 286 3.88 -23.13 -17.15
C GLU A 286 3.34 -21.70 -17.02
N ALA A 287 4.03 -20.69 -17.59
CA ALA A 287 3.76 -19.28 -17.34
C ALA A 287 2.32 -18.86 -17.69
N GLU A 288 1.85 -19.21 -18.88
CA GLU A 288 0.55 -18.78 -19.42
C GLU A 288 -0.60 -19.40 -18.63
N GLU A 289 -0.55 -20.71 -18.40
CA GLU A 289 -1.58 -21.42 -17.64
C GLU A 289 -1.64 -20.91 -16.19
N LEU A 290 -0.49 -20.77 -15.53
CA LEU A 290 -0.42 -20.28 -14.15
C LEU A 290 -0.95 -18.84 -14.04
N MET A 291 -0.56 -17.95 -14.95
CA MET A 291 -1.04 -16.56 -14.94
C MET A 291 -2.55 -16.48 -15.19
N GLN A 292 -3.09 -17.26 -16.14
CA GLN A 292 -4.53 -17.29 -16.41
C GLN A 292 -5.32 -17.80 -15.21
N GLN A 293 -4.89 -18.91 -14.60
CA GLN A 293 -5.52 -19.45 -13.40
C GLN A 293 -5.52 -18.43 -12.25
N ARG A 294 -4.36 -17.78 -12.02
CA ARG A 294 -4.21 -16.81 -10.92
C ARG A 294 -4.92 -15.49 -11.15
N ARG A 295 -5.19 -15.08 -12.39
CA ARG A 295 -6.03 -13.89 -12.67
C ARG A 295 -7.50 -14.13 -12.36
N ILE A 296 -7.97 -15.39 -12.40
CA ILE A 296 -9.38 -15.76 -12.22
C ILE A 296 -9.65 -16.20 -10.77
N GLN A 297 -8.69 -16.85 -10.10
CA GLN A 297 -8.89 -17.45 -8.79
C GLN A 297 -7.86 -16.96 -7.76
N GLN A 298 -8.37 -16.53 -6.59
CA GLN A 298 -7.55 -16.21 -5.42
C GLN A 298 -7.39 -17.47 -4.56
N THR A 299 -6.39 -18.31 -4.85
CA THR A 299 -6.33 -19.66 -4.27
C THR A 299 -5.29 -19.89 -3.18
N ASP A 300 -4.31 -18.99 -2.99
CA ASP A 300 -3.38 -19.04 -1.85
C ASP A 300 -2.58 -17.73 -1.64
N ASN A 301 -1.87 -17.64 -0.52
CA ASN A 301 -0.90 -16.57 -0.21
C ASN A 301 0.53 -16.92 -0.68
N LEU A 302 0.71 -17.91 -1.56
CA LEU A 302 2.03 -18.33 -2.02
C LEU A 302 2.62 -17.32 -3.01
N ARG A 303 3.95 -17.25 -3.07
CA ARG A 303 4.67 -16.42 -4.05
C ARG A 303 5.08 -17.32 -5.21
N HIS A 304 4.60 -17.04 -6.41
CA HIS A 304 4.99 -17.80 -7.59
C HIS A 304 6.06 -17.05 -8.38
N ILE A 305 7.14 -17.74 -8.77
CA ILE A 305 8.20 -17.21 -9.62
C ILE A 305 8.37 -18.14 -10.82
N VAL A 306 8.16 -17.63 -12.02
CA VAL A 306 8.38 -18.37 -13.26
C VAL A 306 9.75 -18.00 -13.80
N ALA A 307 10.64 -18.99 -13.95
CA ALA A 307 12.02 -18.77 -14.38
C ALA A 307 12.21 -19.06 -15.88
N PHE A 308 12.75 -18.07 -16.60
CA PHE A 308 13.09 -18.16 -18.03
C PHE A 308 14.58 -18.43 -18.19
N THR A 309 14.95 -19.72 -18.18
CA THR A 309 16.36 -20.17 -18.10
C THR A 309 17.06 -20.32 -19.46
N ASP A 310 16.32 -20.39 -20.55
CA ASP A 310 16.81 -20.67 -21.91
C ASP A 310 16.98 -19.40 -22.76
N GLY A 311 16.83 -18.22 -22.15
CA GLY A 311 16.84 -16.93 -22.86
C GLY A 311 15.55 -16.66 -23.63
N SER A 312 14.54 -17.53 -23.52
CA SER A 312 13.20 -17.21 -24.00
C SER A 312 12.64 -16.01 -23.25
N MET A 313 11.83 -15.23 -23.96
CA MET A 313 11.23 -14.02 -23.42
C MET A 313 9.75 -14.27 -23.11
N PRO A 314 9.22 -13.72 -22.01
CA PRO A 314 7.79 -13.75 -21.77
C PRO A 314 7.00 -13.13 -22.93
N SER A 315 5.87 -13.74 -23.26
CA SER A 315 4.96 -13.21 -24.25
C SER A 315 4.38 -11.85 -23.80
N ARG A 316 3.86 -11.09 -24.76
CA ARG A 316 3.10 -9.85 -24.48
C ARG A 316 1.80 -10.11 -23.70
N GLY A 317 1.26 -11.33 -23.72
CA GLY A 317 0.08 -11.72 -22.94
C GLY A 317 0.37 -11.88 -21.44
N LEU A 318 1.59 -12.30 -21.10
CA LEU A 318 2.09 -12.37 -19.72
C LEU A 318 2.42 -10.99 -19.15
N THR A 319 2.79 -10.04 -20.02
CA THR A 319 3.27 -8.71 -19.64
C THR A 319 2.56 -7.59 -20.41
N PRO A 320 1.23 -7.46 -20.30
CA PRO A 320 0.45 -6.53 -21.13
C PRO A 320 0.79 -5.06 -20.87
N LEU A 321 1.27 -4.74 -19.65
CA LEU A 321 1.55 -3.39 -19.18
C LEU A 321 3.04 -3.03 -19.18
N PHE A 322 3.93 -3.97 -19.49
CA PHE A 322 5.38 -3.73 -19.50
C PHE A 322 6.07 -4.53 -20.60
N ASP A 323 6.87 -3.86 -21.42
CA ASP A 323 7.58 -4.52 -22.52
C ASP A 323 8.98 -4.96 -22.09
N ILE A 324 9.12 -6.22 -21.66
CA ILE A 324 10.42 -6.75 -21.24
C ILE A 324 11.41 -6.78 -22.43
N GLY A 325 10.93 -7.07 -23.64
CA GLY A 325 11.79 -7.09 -24.83
C GLY A 325 12.37 -5.72 -25.15
N GLN A 326 11.52 -4.69 -25.16
CA GLN A 326 11.96 -3.31 -25.34
C GLN A 326 12.87 -2.85 -24.19
N TYR A 327 12.58 -3.25 -22.96
CA TYR A 327 13.42 -2.94 -21.80
C TYR A 327 14.87 -3.41 -22.00
N TYR A 328 15.08 -4.66 -22.42
CA TYR A 328 16.44 -5.17 -22.65
C TYR A 328 17.11 -4.53 -23.87
N SER A 329 16.35 -4.22 -24.93
CA SER A 329 16.87 -3.45 -26.06
C SER A 329 17.38 -2.07 -25.62
N ASP A 330 16.58 -1.38 -24.80
CA ASP A 330 16.91 -0.06 -24.27
C ASP A 330 18.09 -0.10 -23.31
N LEU A 331 18.20 -1.17 -22.52
CA LEU A 331 19.33 -1.43 -21.63
C LEU A 331 20.62 -1.65 -22.43
N ALA A 332 20.59 -2.49 -23.48
CA ALA A 332 21.76 -2.72 -24.33
C ALA A 332 22.23 -1.43 -25.02
N ASP A 333 21.30 -0.61 -25.51
CA ASP A 333 21.58 0.71 -26.09
C ASP A 333 22.13 1.70 -25.05
N ALA A 334 21.70 1.60 -23.79
CA ALA A 334 22.23 2.42 -22.70
C ALA A 334 23.69 2.03 -22.40
N THR A 335 23.96 0.75 -22.18
CA THR A 335 25.27 0.22 -21.82
C THR A 335 26.32 0.50 -22.90
N SER A 336 25.94 0.37 -24.18
CA SER A 336 26.86 0.64 -25.30
C SER A 336 27.30 2.11 -25.39
N ARG A 337 26.44 3.06 -24.99
CA ARG A 337 26.75 4.50 -25.03
C ARG A 337 27.64 4.98 -23.90
N THR A 338 27.67 4.28 -22.77
CA THR A 338 28.33 4.78 -21.56
C THR A 338 29.70 4.17 -21.30
N GLY A 339 30.08 3.18 -22.12
CA GLY A 339 31.34 2.48 -21.95
C GLY A 339 31.46 1.78 -20.61
N CYS A 340 30.32 1.43 -19.98
CA CYS A 340 30.33 0.66 -18.75
C CYS A 340 31.10 -0.64 -18.96
N PRO A 341 32.14 -0.92 -18.16
CA PRO A 341 32.90 -2.15 -18.31
C PRO A 341 31.97 -3.33 -18.04
N THR A 342 31.73 -4.17 -19.05
CA THR A 342 31.18 -5.50 -18.82
C THR A 342 32.23 -6.28 -18.03
N THR A 343 32.15 -6.25 -16.70
CA THR A 343 33.06 -7.05 -15.87
C THR A 343 32.83 -8.51 -16.21
N SER A 344 33.90 -9.23 -16.53
CA SER A 344 33.83 -10.59 -17.07
C SER A 344 33.26 -11.64 -16.10
N SER A 345 33.00 -11.28 -14.83
CA SER A 345 32.56 -12.20 -13.78
C SER A 345 31.20 -11.88 -13.13
N SER A 346 30.66 -10.66 -13.28
CA SER A 346 29.36 -10.27 -12.73
C SER A 346 28.48 -9.64 -13.82
N TRP A 347 27.16 -9.67 -13.65
CA TRP A 347 26.25 -8.94 -14.54
C TRP A 347 25.95 -7.54 -14.03
N GLY A 348 25.56 -6.65 -14.94
CA GLY A 348 25.25 -5.25 -14.66
C GLY A 348 23.86 -5.08 -14.06
N ALA A 349 23.61 -3.89 -13.53
CA ALA A 349 22.29 -3.57 -12.99
C ALA A 349 21.21 -3.55 -14.09
N GLY A 350 20.14 -4.31 -13.86
CA GLY A 350 19.03 -4.47 -14.82
C GLY A 350 19.14 -5.69 -15.73
N GLU A 351 20.30 -6.33 -15.83
CA GLU A 351 20.46 -7.56 -16.63
C GLU A 351 19.78 -8.78 -15.99
N ALA A 352 19.52 -8.75 -14.68
CA ALA A 352 18.65 -9.69 -13.99
C ALA A 352 17.37 -8.96 -13.55
N LEU A 353 16.22 -9.42 -14.05
CA LEU A 353 14.92 -8.79 -13.82
C LEU A 353 13.92 -9.78 -13.23
N MET A 354 13.35 -9.43 -12.09
CA MET A 354 12.17 -10.06 -11.50
C MET A 354 10.97 -9.13 -11.68
N TYR A 355 10.18 -9.35 -12.71
CA TYR A 355 8.99 -8.55 -13.05
C TYR A 355 7.72 -9.14 -12.43
N GLY A 356 6.83 -8.33 -11.89
CA GLY A 356 5.49 -8.77 -11.49
C GLY A 356 4.41 -7.78 -11.93
N GLU A 357 3.32 -8.26 -12.50
CA GLU A 357 2.19 -7.37 -12.86
C GLU A 357 1.58 -6.77 -11.60
N VAL A 358 1.26 -7.61 -10.61
CA VAL A 358 0.80 -7.20 -9.29
C VAL A 358 1.64 -7.88 -8.22
N VAL A 359 2.35 -7.11 -7.41
CA VAL A 359 3.11 -7.60 -6.25
C VAL A 359 2.63 -6.92 -4.97
N THR A 360 2.96 -7.47 -3.81
CA THR A 360 2.72 -6.76 -2.55
C THR A 360 3.58 -5.52 -2.44
N SER A 361 4.90 -5.69 -2.56
CA SER A 361 5.89 -4.61 -2.62
C SER A 361 7.19 -5.18 -3.20
N THR A 362 7.78 -4.49 -4.18
CA THR A 362 9.08 -4.86 -4.77
C THR A 362 10.18 -4.85 -3.72
N GLN A 363 10.08 -3.93 -2.76
CA GLN A 363 11.06 -3.79 -1.68
C GLN A 363 10.87 -4.84 -0.59
N THR A 364 9.63 -5.06 -0.16
CA THR A 364 9.36 -5.97 0.98
C THR A 364 9.63 -7.44 0.62
N LEU A 365 9.66 -7.79 -0.67
CA LEU A 365 10.12 -9.10 -1.12
C LEU A 365 11.63 -9.30 -0.90
N LEU A 366 12.38 -8.21 -0.99
CA LEU A 366 13.84 -8.16 -0.83
C LEU A 366 14.25 -7.62 0.55
N ASP A 367 13.34 -7.60 1.52
CA ASP A 367 13.61 -7.04 2.84
C ASP A 367 13.96 -8.13 3.86
N LYS A 368 15.00 -7.86 4.66
CA LYS A 368 15.33 -8.64 5.84
C LYS A 368 14.50 -8.20 7.04
N TYR A 369 13.84 -7.04 7.08
CA TYR A 369 13.17 -6.49 8.28
C TYR A 369 11.63 -6.41 8.23
N VAL A 370 10.99 -6.52 9.40
CA VAL A 370 9.58 -6.15 9.63
C VAL A 370 9.51 -4.84 10.43
N ASN A 371 8.53 -3.99 10.09
CA ASN A 371 8.21 -2.76 10.82
C ASN A 371 7.73 -3.12 12.26
N PRO A 372 8.31 -2.57 13.33
CA PRO A 372 8.06 -2.98 14.73
C PRO A 372 6.65 -2.66 15.30
N LEU A 373 5.65 -2.38 14.47
CA LEU A 373 4.28 -2.15 14.95
C LEU A 373 3.56 -3.44 15.40
N SER A 374 4.16 -4.61 15.22
CA SER A 374 3.73 -5.84 15.89
C SER A 374 4.45 -5.95 17.24
N LEU A 375 4.05 -5.14 18.23
CA LEU A 375 4.50 -5.24 19.61
C LEU A 375 3.83 -6.45 20.30
N VAL A 376 4.26 -7.65 19.88
CA VAL A 376 4.08 -8.86 20.68
C VAL A 376 5.48 -9.44 20.85
N SER A 377 6.10 -9.11 21.98
CA SER A 377 7.44 -9.53 22.42
C SER A 377 8.64 -8.69 21.93
N PHE A 378 9.29 -8.02 22.89
CA PHE A 378 10.56 -7.29 22.77
C PHE A 378 11.79 -8.18 22.57
N SER A 379 11.63 -9.42 22.07
CA SER A 379 12.73 -10.41 21.98
C SER A 379 12.99 -11.01 20.59
N GLN A 380 12.32 -10.57 19.52
CA GLN A 380 12.63 -11.07 18.17
C GLN A 380 12.50 -9.98 17.11
N PHE A 381 13.63 -9.55 16.56
CA PHE A 381 13.69 -8.92 15.25
C PHE A 381 13.13 -9.90 14.22
N HIS A 382 11.87 -9.73 13.84
CA HIS A 382 11.24 -10.61 12.87
C HIS A 382 11.80 -10.30 11.49
N LEU A 383 12.66 -11.19 10.99
CA LEU A 383 13.22 -11.08 9.65
C LEU A 383 12.19 -11.58 8.61
N ARG A 384 11.98 -10.87 7.49
CA ARG A 384 10.96 -11.29 6.51
C ARG A 384 11.41 -12.47 5.68
N ASN A 385 12.31 -12.25 4.72
CA ASN A 385 12.86 -13.29 3.84
C ASN A 385 14.41 -13.28 3.85
N PRO A 386 15.04 -13.56 5.02
CA PRO A 386 16.49 -13.45 5.16
C PRO A 386 17.28 -14.48 4.33
N ARG A 387 16.75 -15.69 4.12
CA ARG A 387 17.42 -16.72 3.33
C ARG A 387 17.33 -16.39 1.86
N PHE A 388 16.15 -15.98 1.39
CA PHE A 388 15.93 -15.55 0.02
C PHE A 388 16.87 -14.39 -0.32
N LEU A 389 16.89 -13.32 0.48
CA LEU A 389 17.75 -12.16 0.20
C LEU A 389 19.24 -12.51 0.20
N SER A 390 19.71 -13.32 1.15
CA SER A 390 21.14 -13.65 1.28
C SER A 390 21.62 -14.60 0.20
N SER A 391 20.75 -15.49 -0.31
CA SER A 391 21.07 -16.43 -1.39
C SER A 391 20.94 -15.83 -2.78
N LEU A 392 20.23 -14.71 -2.94
CA LEU A 392 20.16 -14.03 -4.23
C LEU A 392 21.53 -13.45 -4.62
N PRO A 393 21.98 -13.65 -5.86
CA PRO A 393 23.10 -12.90 -6.42
C PRO A 393 22.75 -11.42 -6.65
N SER A 394 23.78 -10.58 -6.81
CA SER A 394 23.66 -9.14 -7.06
C SER A 394 24.38 -8.77 -8.36
N PRO A 395 23.88 -7.79 -9.14
CA PRO A 395 22.65 -6.99 -8.96
C PRO A 395 21.35 -7.73 -9.29
N LEU A 396 20.21 -7.34 -8.69
CA LEU A 396 18.88 -7.83 -9.11
C LEU A 396 17.88 -6.68 -9.10
N LEU A 397 17.17 -6.49 -10.21
CA LEU A 397 16.07 -5.53 -10.31
C LEU A 397 14.73 -6.24 -10.09
N SER A 398 13.95 -5.83 -9.09
CA SER A 398 12.56 -6.24 -8.93
C SER A 398 11.64 -5.11 -9.39
N LEU A 399 10.92 -5.29 -10.49
CA LEU A 399 10.02 -4.30 -11.06
C LEU A 399 8.58 -4.75 -10.93
N ALA A 400 7.67 -3.82 -10.67
CA ALA A 400 6.25 -4.11 -10.71
C ALA A 400 5.45 -3.03 -11.40
N THR A 401 4.39 -3.46 -12.11
CA THR A 401 3.38 -2.52 -12.62
C THR A 401 2.52 -2.00 -11.46
N HIS A 402 2.24 -2.87 -10.49
CA HIS A 402 1.40 -2.56 -9.33
C HIS A 402 1.96 -3.10 -8.03
N GLN A 403 1.91 -2.25 -7.00
CA GLN A 403 2.12 -2.66 -5.61
C GLN A 403 0.85 -2.44 -4.77
N ILE A 404 0.27 -3.52 -4.27
CA ILE A 404 -0.93 -3.48 -3.39
C ILE A 404 -0.59 -3.08 -1.93
N ALA A 405 0.69 -3.14 -1.56
CA ALA A 405 1.18 -2.82 -0.22
C ALA A 405 2.53 -2.04 -0.28
N GLY A 406 2.63 -1.09 -1.22
CA GLY A 406 3.79 -0.21 -1.38
C GLY A 406 4.16 0.53 -0.09
N ARG A 407 5.46 0.67 0.17
CA ARG A 407 6.00 1.28 1.39
C ARG A 407 6.66 2.62 1.10
N GLY A 408 6.52 3.54 2.05
CA GLY A 408 7.25 4.80 2.13
C GLY A 408 8.00 4.92 3.46
N ARG A 409 8.82 5.96 3.58
CA ARG A 409 9.64 6.22 4.77
C ARG A 409 8.77 6.40 6.02
N GLY A 410 9.25 5.92 7.17
CA GLY A 410 8.58 6.07 8.46
C GLY A 410 7.30 5.23 8.62
N GLY A 411 7.13 4.18 7.81
CA GLY A 411 5.95 3.31 7.86
C GLY A 411 4.74 3.80 7.05
N ASN A 412 4.89 4.91 6.32
CA ASN A 412 3.85 5.41 5.41
C ASN A 412 3.59 4.38 4.29
N SER A 413 2.35 4.35 3.76
CA SER A 413 2.04 3.55 2.57
C SER A 413 2.23 4.39 1.30
N TRP A 414 2.72 3.77 0.24
CA TRP A 414 2.81 4.38 -1.08
C TRP A 414 1.71 3.84 -1.99
N VAL A 415 0.97 4.74 -2.65
CA VAL A 415 -0.08 4.38 -3.62
C VAL A 415 0.51 4.20 -5.00
N SER A 416 0.11 3.12 -5.65
CA SER A 416 0.75 2.59 -6.85
C SER A 416 -0.25 2.45 -7.99
N PRO A 417 -0.84 3.57 -8.47
CA PRO A 417 -1.79 3.49 -9.58
C PRO A 417 -1.09 2.99 -10.85
N ILE A 418 -1.89 2.54 -11.83
CA ILE A 418 -1.41 2.15 -13.17
C ILE A 418 -0.48 3.24 -13.70
N GLY A 419 0.56 2.83 -14.42
CA GLY A 419 1.50 3.71 -15.07
C GLY A 419 2.62 4.23 -14.19
N CYS A 420 2.66 3.99 -12.88
CA CYS A 420 3.84 4.36 -12.08
C CYS A 420 5.02 3.42 -12.34
N LEU A 421 6.23 3.98 -12.44
CA LEU A 421 7.45 3.16 -12.45
C LEU A 421 7.79 2.78 -11.02
N GLN A 422 7.77 1.49 -10.71
CA GLN A 422 8.00 1.00 -9.35
C GLN A 422 8.98 -0.15 -9.38
N PHE A 423 10.14 0.04 -8.74
CA PHE A 423 11.13 -1.00 -8.68
C PHE A 423 11.95 -0.95 -7.40
N SER A 424 12.61 -2.06 -7.11
CA SER A 424 13.64 -2.15 -6.10
C SER A 424 14.88 -2.78 -6.69
N LEU A 425 16.01 -2.12 -6.51
CA LEU A 425 17.31 -2.66 -6.89
C LEU A 425 18.03 -3.21 -5.67
N ARG A 426 18.47 -4.47 -5.76
CA ARG A 426 19.38 -5.06 -4.80
C ARG A 426 20.83 -4.95 -5.26
N LEU A 427 21.66 -4.35 -4.42
CA LEU A 427 23.11 -4.33 -4.53
C LEU A 427 23.72 -5.06 -3.32
N ARG A 428 24.82 -5.79 -3.52
CA ARG A 428 25.64 -6.33 -2.43
C ARG A 428 27.07 -5.83 -2.63
N VAL A 429 27.58 -5.11 -1.64
CA VAL A 429 28.91 -4.50 -1.70
C VAL A 429 29.72 -4.87 -0.47
N ALA A 430 31.03 -5.07 -0.65
CA ALA A 430 31.93 -5.29 0.47
C ALA A 430 32.14 -3.98 1.25
N LEU A 431 32.21 -4.06 2.58
CA LEU A 431 32.49 -2.92 3.45
C LEU A 431 33.90 -2.35 3.27
N SER A 432 34.83 -3.16 2.74
CA SER A 432 36.14 -2.70 2.29
C SER A 432 36.04 -1.74 1.09
N THR A 433 35.03 -1.93 0.24
CA THR A 433 34.77 -1.12 -0.95
C THR A 433 33.99 0.14 -0.59
N ILE A 434 32.91 0.01 0.20
CA ILE A 434 32.09 1.14 0.66
C ILE A 434 32.00 1.10 2.19
N PRO A 435 32.80 1.92 2.90
CA PRO A 435 32.77 1.97 4.36
C PRO A 435 31.37 2.35 4.88
N PRO A 436 30.95 1.86 6.08
CA PRO A 436 29.62 2.11 6.64
C PRO A 436 29.22 3.60 6.67
N ALA A 437 30.16 4.49 6.98
CA ALA A 437 29.93 5.92 7.04
C ALA A 437 29.53 6.56 5.69
N ARG A 438 29.80 5.88 4.57
CA ARG A 438 29.46 6.35 3.22
C ARG A 438 28.14 5.79 2.69
N LEU A 439 27.56 4.79 3.33
CA LEU A 439 26.33 4.14 2.86
C LEU A 439 25.14 5.11 2.74
N VAL A 440 25.10 6.13 3.61
CA VAL A 440 24.07 7.19 3.55
C VAL A 440 24.04 7.92 2.21
N PHE A 441 25.19 8.03 1.52
CA PHE A 441 25.28 8.72 0.24
C PHE A 441 24.67 7.94 -0.93
N VAL A 442 24.45 6.63 -0.78
CA VAL A 442 23.85 5.81 -1.85
C VAL A 442 22.45 6.31 -2.20
N GLN A 443 21.66 6.72 -1.20
CA GLN A 443 20.34 7.31 -1.45
C GLN A 443 20.43 8.60 -2.26
N TYR A 444 21.42 9.46 -1.98
CA TYR A 444 21.58 10.73 -2.67
C TYR A 444 22.10 10.56 -4.09
N LEU A 445 23.05 9.65 -4.29
CA LEU A 445 23.55 9.30 -5.63
C LEU A 445 22.43 8.72 -6.50
N PHE A 446 21.62 7.84 -5.91
CA PHE A 446 20.46 7.30 -6.60
C PHE A 446 19.43 8.40 -6.94
N ALA A 447 19.15 9.31 -6.01
CA ALA A 447 18.25 10.44 -6.27
C ALA A 447 18.76 11.37 -7.38
N LEU A 448 20.07 11.63 -7.43
CA LEU A 448 20.69 12.38 -8.51
C LEU A 448 20.56 11.66 -9.84
N ALA A 449 20.81 10.35 -9.89
CA ALA A 449 20.65 9.55 -11.10
C ALA A 449 19.22 9.60 -11.64
N VAL A 450 18.21 9.53 -10.78
CA VAL A 450 16.80 9.66 -11.18
C VAL A 450 16.50 11.06 -11.71
N VAL A 451 16.98 12.12 -11.05
CA VAL A 451 16.74 13.49 -11.52
C VAL A 451 17.44 13.76 -12.84
N GLU A 452 18.66 13.26 -13.04
CA GLU A 452 19.34 13.31 -14.31
C GLU A 452 18.56 12.54 -15.39
N ALA A 453 18.03 11.38 -15.05
CA ALA A 453 17.18 10.60 -15.93
C ALA A 453 15.90 11.33 -16.32
N CYS A 454 15.21 11.95 -15.37
CA CYS A 454 14.04 12.77 -15.65
C CYS A 454 14.36 14.01 -16.51
N ARG A 455 15.59 14.52 -16.46
CA ARG A 455 16.05 15.71 -17.20
C ARG A 455 16.56 15.41 -18.61
N ASP A 456 16.74 14.15 -18.96
CA ASP A 456 17.03 13.81 -20.34
C ASP A 456 15.80 14.14 -21.21
N ASP A 457 16.03 14.88 -22.30
CA ASP A 457 14.99 15.39 -23.20
C ASP A 457 14.09 14.27 -23.74
N GLY A 458 14.63 13.05 -23.83
CA GLY A 458 13.86 11.90 -24.23
C GLY A 458 12.80 11.50 -23.21
N VAL A 459 13.00 11.76 -21.92
CA VAL A 459 12.13 11.24 -20.87
C VAL A 459 10.93 12.13 -20.66
N LEU A 460 11.18 13.37 -20.21
CA LEU A 460 10.14 14.32 -19.82
C LEU A 460 10.09 15.56 -20.72
N GLY A 461 10.99 15.66 -21.71
CA GLY A 461 11.16 16.88 -22.49
C GLY A 461 11.40 18.09 -21.60
N SER A 462 10.76 19.22 -21.91
CA SER A 462 10.88 20.47 -21.14
C SER A 462 10.41 20.37 -19.68
N LEU A 463 9.62 19.35 -19.32
CA LEU A 463 9.20 19.13 -17.93
C LEU A 463 10.37 18.71 -17.04
N GLY A 464 11.41 18.08 -17.63
CA GLY A 464 12.61 17.63 -16.93
C GLY A 464 13.33 18.79 -16.21
N ASP A 465 13.39 19.96 -16.85
CA ASP A 465 14.00 21.18 -16.29
C ASP A 465 13.34 21.67 -15.01
N ARG A 466 12.11 21.23 -14.73
CA ARG A 466 11.35 21.58 -13.53
C ARG A 466 11.50 20.56 -12.40
N ILE A 467 12.23 19.48 -12.64
CA ILE A 467 12.47 18.45 -11.62
C ILE A 467 13.47 18.95 -10.58
N ARG A 468 13.13 18.82 -9.30
CA ARG A 468 13.92 19.25 -8.15
C ARG A 468 13.97 18.15 -7.10
N LEU A 469 15.10 18.08 -6.40
CA LEU A 469 15.24 17.26 -5.20
C LEU A 469 14.72 18.02 -3.98
N LYS A 470 13.89 17.35 -3.18
CA LYS A 470 13.53 17.78 -1.84
C LYS A 470 14.14 16.80 -0.85
N TRP A 471 15.11 17.29 -0.07
CA TRP A 471 15.81 16.48 0.91
C TRP A 471 14.83 15.88 1.96
N PRO A 472 15.03 14.61 2.39
CA PRO A 472 16.16 13.74 2.07
C PRO A 472 15.97 12.80 0.88
N ASN A 473 14.74 12.61 0.39
CA ASN A 473 14.43 11.43 -0.43
C ASN A 473 13.28 11.62 -1.44
N ASP A 474 12.82 12.87 -1.63
CA ASP A 474 11.67 13.15 -2.48
C ASP A 474 12.09 13.90 -3.74
N ILE A 475 11.40 13.61 -4.85
CA ILE A 475 11.56 14.31 -6.11
C ILE A 475 10.26 15.03 -6.41
N TYR A 476 10.36 16.31 -6.77
CA TYR A 476 9.23 17.18 -7.05
C TYR A 476 9.36 17.78 -8.45
N ILE A 477 8.22 18.03 -9.07
CA ILE A 477 8.11 18.97 -10.19
C ILE A 477 7.61 20.30 -9.65
N VAL A 478 8.32 21.39 -9.97
CA VAL A 478 7.85 22.76 -9.67
C VAL A 478 6.93 23.24 -10.80
N GLY A 479 5.92 24.04 -10.46
CA GLY A 479 5.03 24.63 -11.46
C GLY A 479 5.72 25.71 -12.29
N ASP A 480 5.02 26.21 -13.32
CA ASP A 480 5.56 27.25 -14.21
C ASP A 480 5.53 28.63 -13.57
N ASP A 481 4.56 28.87 -12.68
CA ASP A 481 4.42 30.11 -11.93
C ASP A 481 4.88 29.93 -10.47
N GLU A 482 5.40 31.00 -9.85
CA GLU A 482 5.77 31.00 -8.43
C GLU A 482 4.60 30.66 -7.48
N ASN A 483 3.35 30.83 -7.97
CA ASN A 483 2.13 30.50 -7.25
C ASN A 483 1.70 29.03 -7.41
N GLU A 484 2.24 28.31 -8.38
CA GLU A 484 1.92 26.90 -8.59
C GLU A 484 2.68 26.00 -7.60
N ARG A 485 1.92 25.14 -6.93
CA ARG A 485 2.47 24.31 -5.87
C ARG A 485 3.30 23.16 -6.44
N ALA A 486 4.53 23.04 -5.96
CA ALA A 486 5.38 21.89 -6.26
C ALA A 486 4.68 20.57 -5.90
N THR A 487 4.67 19.63 -6.85
CA THR A 487 4.01 18.33 -6.72
C THR A 487 5.05 17.22 -6.62
N LYS A 488 4.86 16.31 -5.67
CA LYS A 488 5.77 15.17 -5.50
C LYS A 488 5.56 14.19 -6.64
N VAL A 489 6.63 13.85 -7.35
CA VAL A 489 6.62 12.92 -8.48
C VAL A 489 7.35 11.62 -8.18
N ALA A 490 8.31 11.60 -7.26
CA ALA A 490 8.92 10.34 -6.84
C ALA A 490 9.33 10.33 -5.37
N GLY A 491 9.52 9.13 -4.84
CA GLY A 491 10.06 8.89 -3.51
C GLY A 491 11.04 7.73 -3.56
N ILE A 492 12.17 7.92 -2.87
CA ILE A 492 13.23 6.93 -2.76
C ILE A 492 13.27 6.41 -1.33
N LEU A 493 13.48 5.11 -1.18
CA LEU A 493 13.61 4.44 0.11
C LEU A 493 14.75 3.44 0.04
N VAL A 494 15.81 3.66 0.81
CA VAL A 494 16.97 2.76 0.87
C VAL A 494 16.99 2.02 2.20
N TYR A 495 17.12 0.70 2.13
CA TYR A 495 17.43 -0.15 3.29
C TYR A 495 18.79 -0.79 3.14
N THR A 496 19.53 -0.90 4.23
CA THR A 496 20.83 -1.55 4.29
C THR A 496 20.82 -2.64 5.35
N THR A 497 21.27 -3.84 5.01
CA THR A 497 21.45 -4.93 5.96
C THR A 497 22.89 -5.42 5.92
N PHE A 498 23.55 -5.40 7.08
CA PHE A 498 24.93 -5.88 7.23
C PHE A 498 24.95 -7.40 7.35
N ASP A 499 25.88 -8.03 6.63
CA ASP A 499 26.08 -9.48 6.59
C ASP A 499 27.58 -9.79 6.53
N GLY A 500 28.18 -9.96 7.71
CA GLY A 500 29.63 -10.13 7.84
C GLY A 500 30.41 -8.93 7.31
N ASN A 501 31.24 -9.16 6.29
CA ASN A 501 32.04 -8.12 5.64
C ASN A 501 31.32 -7.45 4.46
N ASP A 502 30.09 -7.87 4.16
CA ASP A 502 29.27 -7.31 3.09
C ASP A 502 28.09 -6.53 3.65
N VAL A 503 27.49 -5.71 2.80
CA VAL A 503 26.21 -5.06 3.04
C VAL A 503 25.29 -5.24 1.84
N ASP A 504 24.10 -5.77 2.11
CA ASP A 504 22.97 -5.77 1.18
C ASP A 504 22.33 -4.37 1.21
N ILE A 505 22.23 -3.72 0.06
CA ILE A 505 21.57 -2.42 -0.13
C ILE A 505 20.37 -2.63 -1.05
N VAL A 506 19.18 -2.33 -0.54
CA VAL A 506 17.93 -2.43 -1.31
C VAL A 506 17.38 -1.02 -1.52
N ILE A 507 17.48 -0.54 -2.75
CA ILE A 507 17.03 0.78 -3.16
C ILE A 507 15.66 0.64 -3.81
N GLY A 508 14.61 1.00 -3.07
CA GLY A 508 13.24 1.06 -3.57
C GLY A 508 12.94 2.46 -4.12
N GLU A 509 12.30 2.49 -5.28
CA GLU A 509 11.84 3.71 -5.92
C GLU A 509 10.42 3.56 -6.45
N ILE A 510 9.66 4.65 -6.32
CA ILE A 510 8.38 4.77 -7.00
C ILE A 510 8.25 6.17 -7.62
N ILE A 511 8.00 6.22 -8.93
CA ILE A 511 7.83 7.43 -9.73
C ILE A 511 6.40 7.48 -10.30
N HIS A 512 5.70 8.58 -10.05
CA HIS A 512 4.40 8.89 -10.64
C HIS A 512 4.59 9.40 -12.06
N THR A 513 4.14 8.58 -13.00
CA THR A 513 4.22 8.81 -14.43
C THR A 513 2.90 9.37 -14.99
N PHE A 514 1.77 9.26 -14.26
CA PHE A 514 0.48 9.84 -14.70
C PHE A 514 0.42 11.38 -14.78
N SER A 515 1.38 12.10 -14.19
CA SER A 515 1.54 13.55 -14.40
C SER A 515 2.45 13.89 -15.59
N LEU A 516 2.99 12.86 -16.26
CA LEU A 516 4.16 12.92 -17.14
C LEU A 516 4.02 11.81 -18.19
N SER A 517 3.36 12.11 -19.32
CA SER A 517 3.14 11.25 -20.50
C SER A 517 3.86 9.87 -20.54
N ASN A 518 3.12 8.82 -20.96
CA ASN A 518 3.49 7.38 -21.09
C ASN A 518 4.87 7.02 -21.74
N VAL A 519 5.68 8.00 -22.13
CA VAL A 519 7.03 7.89 -22.68
C VAL A 519 8.12 7.89 -21.58
N ALA A 520 7.83 8.46 -20.39
CA ALA A 520 8.81 8.68 -19.33
C ALA A 520 9.32 7.40 -18.65
N GLU A 521 8.44 6.43 -18.42
CA GLU A 521 8.73 5.17 -17.71
C GLU A 521 9.86 4.35 -18.38
N LYS A 522 9.95 4.42 -19.71
CA LYS A 522 10.85 3.59 -20.53
C LYS A 522 12.28 4.14 -20.62
N ARG A 523 12.45 5.45 -20.44
CA ARG A 523 13.74 6.13 -20.62
C ARG A 523 14.41 6.51 -19.29
N LEU A 524 13.66 6.52 -18.19
CA LEU A 524 14.19 6.69 -16.82
C LEU A 524 15.22 5.62 -16.45
N PHE A 525 14.91 4.36 -16.70
CA PHE A 525 15.82 3.24 -16.46
C PHE A 525 17.06 3.30 -17.38
N ARG A 526 16.85 3.73 -18.63
CA ARG A 526 17.90 3.90 -19.65
C ARG A 526 18.99 4.88 -19.18
N VAL A 527 18.63 6.06 -18.65
CA VAL A 527 19.62 7.04 -18.14
C VAL A 527 20.21 6.64 -16.79
N TRP A 528 19.47 5.87 -15.99
CA TRP A 528 19.95 5.34 -14.73
C TRP A 528 21.13 4.36 -14.92
N CYS A 529 20.99 3.37 -15.83
CA CYS A 529 22.08 2.46 -16.20
C CYS A 529 23.27 3.20 -16.83
N GLN A 530 23.04 4.34 -17.48
CA GLN A 530 24.09 5.13 -18.11
C GLN A 530 25.10 5.71 -17.09
N ARG A 531 24.73 5.94 -15.82
CA ARG A 531 25.52 6.85 -14.96
C ARG A 531 25.85 6.38 -13.54
N ILE A 532 25.25 5.31 -13.02
CA ILE A 532 25.61 4.80 -11.68
C ILE A 532 26.92 3.97 -11.67
N GLU A 533 27.20 3.17 -12.69
CA GLU A 533 28.47 2.42 -12.77
C GLU A 533 29.73 3.30 -12.93
N PRO A 534 29.68 4.45 -13.64
CA PRO A 534 30.77 5.42 -13.60
C PRO A 534 30.91 6.13 -12.24
N ALA A 535 29.80 6.35 -11.52
CA ALA A 535 29.81 7.00 -10.21
C ALA A 535 30.35 6.09 -9.09
N SER A 536 30.15 4.76 -9.20
CA SER A 536 30.83 3.80 -8.33
C SER A 536 32.35 3.82 -8.56
N ASN A 537 32.83 3.90 -9.81
CA ASN A 537 34.27 4.02 -10.10
C ASN A 537 34.90 5.32 -9.58
N ARG A 538 34.16 6.45 -9.56
CA ARG A 538 34.61 7.71 -8.93
C ARG A 538 34.72 7.63 -7.41
N LEU A 539 33.90 6.79 -6.76
CA LEU A 539 34.02 6.48 -5.33
C LEU A 539 35.18 5.53 -5.01
N LEU A 540 35.66 4.79 -6.02
CA LEU A 540 36.74 3.79 -5.93
C LEU A 540 38.14 4.37 -6.21
N GLY A 541 38.25 5.64 -6.60
CA GLY A 541 39.53 6.35 -6.69
C GLY A 541 40.38 6.07 -7.93
N GLU A 542 39.78 5.61 -9.04
CA GLU A 542 40.52 5.50 -10.31
C GLU A 542 40.63 6.86 -11.04
N PRO A 543 41.74 7.14 -11.76
CA PRO A 543 41.94 8.42 -12.45
C PRO A 543 41.00 8.58 -13.65
N ASP A 544 40.54 9.82 -13.85
CA ASP A 544 39.67 10.24 -14.93
C ASP A 544 40.40 10.21 -16.30
N PRO A 545 39.98 9.39 -17.29
CA PRO A 545 40.59 9.39 -18.62
C PRO A 545 40.20 10.62 -19.46
N LEU A 546 39.31 11.49 -18.98
CA LEU A 546 38.97 12.76 -19.63
C LEU A 546 39.78 13.96 -19.10
N ARG A 547 40.79 13.70 -18.27
CA ARG A 547 41.87 14.65 -17.95
C ARG A 547 43.19 14.17 -18.56
N SER A 548 43.28 14.26 -19.88
CA SER A 548 44.55 14.42 -20.59
C SER A 548 44.40 15.51 -21.64
#